data_AF-A0A2K9LJY8-F1
#
_entry.id   AF-A0A2K9LJY8-F1
#
_cell.length_a   1.000
_cell.length_b   1.000
_cell.length_c   1.000
_cell.angle_alpha   90.00
_cell.angle_beta   90.00
_cell.angle_gamma   90.00
#
_symmetry.space_group_name_H-M   'P 1'
#
loop_
_entity.id
_entity.type
_entity.pdbx_description
1 polymer ?
#
loop_
_entity_poly.entity_id
_entity_poly.type
_entity_poly.pdbx_seq_one_letter_code
_entity_poly.pdbx_strand_id
1 'polypeptide(L)'
;MPWIEALLAFAVTMMILSTIVSVIIEAGHRLFRIREKGLRQLIQRLHEDTIAPLLPPQQRSPHNEFVRYMTSSGFTAGNSMVDRITNAGQLTSLSTQEFISRLAATSEGQALHDQKGQSSIDEQTYLRTMLSHITHRFDILGLGATDYFKRRASFYALVIGLLLALTCNINALELLHTYLLDNATPPILTDQSAAIDISTLGQPAAQKLAHLSDEGITFIVWFSNILLSGVLIGLGGPFWFDTYRKLGALAGLQSAGPQQTNKESNTQDNVEVWLALFMESIRANQLRSEALS
;
A
#
# COMPACT_ATOMS: atom_id res chain seq x y z
N MET A 1 -14.37 16.76 27.68
CA MET A 1 -13.32 16.47 28.70
C MET A 1 -12.04 17.03 28.10
N PRO A 2 -11.46 18.10 28.68
CA PRO A 2 -10.47 18.95 27.99
C PRO A 2 -9.24 18.15 27.49
N TRP A 3 -8.85 17.10 28.20
CA TRP A 3 -7.76 16.21 27.79
C TRP A 3 -8.11 15.32 26.58
N ILE A 4 -9.38 14.92 26.41
CA ILE A 4 -9.82 14.13 25.25
C ILE A 4 -9.82 15.00 23.99
N GLU A 5 -10.27 16.25 24.11
CA GLU A 5 -10.27 17.23 23.03
C GLU A 5 -8.84 17.54 22.55
N ALA A 6 -7.90 17.71 23.48
CA ALA A 6 -6.47 17.84 23.20
C ALA A 6 -5.90 16.61 22.44
N LEU A 7 -6.21 15.40 22.90
CA LEU A 7 -5.77 14.17 22.24
C LEU A 7 -6.36 14.00 20.84
N LEU A 8 -7.62 14.42 20.63
CA LEU A 8 -8.25 14.43 19.31
C LEU A 8 -7.54 15.40 18.37
N ALA A 9 -7.25 16.63 18.81
CA ALA A 9 -6.53 17.63 18.02
C ALA A 9 -5.10 17.16 17.66
N PHE A 10 -4.41 16.55 18.63
CA PHE A 10 -3.11 15.93 18.41
C PHE A 10 -3.18 14.79 17.37
N ALA A 11 -4.15 13.88 17.50
CA ALA A 11 -4.35 12.77 16.57
C ALA A 11 -4.64 13.26 15.14
N VAL A 12 -5.43 14.33 14.98
CA VAL A 12 -5.68 14.97 13.68
C VAL A 12 -4.39 15.52 13.08
N THR A 13 -3.56 16.20 13.88
CA THR A 13 -2.28 16.74 13.39
C THR A 13 -1.34 15.62 12.93
N MET A 14 -1.24 14.54 13.70
CA MET A 14 -0.46 13.36 13.30
C MET A 14 -1.02 12.65 12.06
N MET A 15 -2.35 12.63 11.89
CA MET A 15 -3.00 12.12 10.68
C MET A 15 -2.62 12.95 9.44
N ILE A 16 -2.58 14.28 9.56
CA ILE A 16 -2.14 15.18 8.48
C ILE A 16 -0.68 14.88 8.10
N LEU A 17 0.23 14.83 9.08
CA LEU A 17 1.65 14.51 8.84
C LEU A 17 1.82 13.13 8.19
N SER A 18 1.06 12.13 8.65
CA SER A 18 1.06 10.78 8.07
C SER A 18 0.54 10.74 6.63
N THR A 19 -0.41 11.62 6.30
CA THR A 19 -0.94 11.75 4.94
C THR A 19 0.13 12.31 4.00
N ILE A 20 0.92 13.30 4.46
CA ILE A 20 2.06 13.82 3.70
C ILE A 20 3.05 12.70 3.39
N VAL A 21 3.44 11.90 4.39
CA VAL A 21 4.32 10.74 4.18
C VAL A 21 3.73 9.75 3.18
N SER A 22 2.43 9.46 3.27
CA SER A 22 1.74 8.56 2.34
C SER A 22 1.77 9.08 0.90
N VAL A 23 1.57 10.39 0.71
CA VAL A 23 1.67 11.04 -0.61
C VAL A 23 3.09 10.95 -1.17
N ILE A 24 4.12 11.16 -0.34
CA ILE A 24 5.53 11.02 -0.76
C ILE A 24 5.81 9.58 -1.21
N ILE A 25 5.36 8.57 -0.46
CA ILE A 25 5.52 7.16 -0.82
C ILE A 25 4.81 6.85 -2.13
N GLU A 26 3.55 7.26 -2.28
CA GLU A 26 2.77 6.97 -3.48
C GLU A 26 3.37 7.67 -4.70
N ALA A 27 3.83 8.91 -4.55
CA ALA A 27 4.55 9.63 -5.61
C ALA A 27 5.83 8.90 -6.02
N GLY A 28 6.62 8.43 -5.06
CA GLY A 28 7.82 7.63 -5.32
C GLY A 28 7.49 6.31 -6.04
N HIS A 29 6.50 5.56 -5.54
CA HIS A 29 6.07 4.30 -6.15
C HIS A 29 5.55 4.48 -7.58
N ARG A 30 4.80 5.55 -7.83
CA ARG A 30 4.31 5.92 -9.16
C ARG A 30 5.45 6.28 -10.10
N LEU A 31 6.43 7.07 -9.63
CA LEU A 31 7.61 7.45 -10.42
C LEU A 31 8.44 6.23 -10.83
N PHE A 32 8.63 5.26 -9.93
CA PHE A 32 9.42 4.06 -10.20
C PHE A 32 8.63 2.91 -10.84
N ARG A 33 7.32 3.09 -11.09
CA ARG A 33 6.40 2.10 -11.68
C ARG A 33 6.49 0.73 -11.00
N ILE A 34 6.57 0.74 -9.66
CA ILE A 34 6.86 -0.46 -8.87
C ILE A 34 5.74 -1.51 -9.00
N ARG A 35 4.48 -1.07 -9.07
CA ARG A 35 3.32 -1.96 -9.20
C ARG A 35 3.29 -2.68 -10.56
N GLU A 36 3.58 -1.95 -11.66
CA GLU A 36 3.70 -2.53 -13.01
C GLU A 36 4.76 -3.64 -13.05
N LYS A 37 5.95 -3.36 -12.49
CA LYS A 37 7.05 -4.33 -12.38
C LYS A 37 6.67 -5.54 -11.52
N GLY A 38 5.95 -5.30 -10.42
CA GLY A 38 5.44 -6.34 -9.53
C GLY A 38 4.50 -7.30 -10.22
N LEU A 39 3.49 -6.78 -10.92
CA LEU A 39 2.55 -7.59 -11.68
C LEU A 39 3.26 -8.37 -12.79
N ARG A 40 4.21 -7.74 -13.49
CA ARG A 40 5.01 -8.40 -14.52
C ARG A 40 5.78 -9.61 -13.98
N GLN A 41 6.43 -9.46 -12.83
CA GLN A 41 7.14 -10.56 -12.16
C GLN A 41 6.21 -11.66 -11.67
N LEU A 42 5.01 -11.31 -11.20
CA LEU A 42 3.99 -12.27 -10.78
C LEU A 42 3.54 -13.12 -11.96
N ILE A 43 3.14 -12.48 -13.08
CA ILE A 43 2.70 -13.19 -14.29
C ILE A 43 3.83 -14.01 -14.88
N GLN A 44 5.07 -13.51 -14.84
CA GLN A 44 6.24 -14.27 -15.25
C GLN A 44 6.38 -15.57 -14.46
N ARG A 45 6.36 -15.51 -13.12
CA ARG A 45 6.43 -16.70 -12.27
C ARG A 45 5.26 -17.64 -12.49
N LEU A 46 4.05 -17.11 -12.61
CA LEU A 46 2.87 -17.93 -12.88
C LEU A 46 3.00 -18.70 -14.19
N HIS A 47 3.49 -18.04 -15.24
CA HIS A 47 3.73 -18.67 -16.52
C HIS A 47 4.78 -19.78 -16.41
N GLU A 48 5.95 -19.48 -15.85
CA GLU A 48 7.07 -20.42 -15.73
C GLU A 48 6.73 -21.63 -14.84
N ASP A 49 6.09 -21.40 -13.69
CA ASP A 49 5.86 -22.43 -12.67
C ASP A 49 4.56 -23.21 -12.88
N THR A 50 3.58 -22.65 -13.59
CA THR A 50 2.20 -23.22 -13.63
C THR A 50 1.67 -23.42 -15.04
N ILE A 51 1.82 -22.47 -15.96
CA ILE A 51 1.21 -22.57 -17.31
C ILE A 51 2.11 -23.34 -18.28
N ALA A 52 3.39 -22.97 -18.38
CA ALA A 52 4.34 -23.58 -19.29
C ALA A 52 4.55 -25.09 -19.09
N PRO A 53 4.55 -25.64 -17.86
CA PRO A 53 4.65 -27.08 -17.63
C PRO A 53 3.46 -27.88 -18.17
N LEU A 54 2.29 -27.24 -18.29
CA LEU A 54 1.10 -27.87 -18.86
C LEU A 54 1.22 -27.98 -20.38
N LEU A 55 1.93 -27.05 -21.04
CA LEU A 55 1.98 -26.97 -22.50
C LEU A 55 3.16 -27.74 -23.11
N PRO A 56 2.98 -28.39 -24.29
CA PRO A 56 4.09 -28.96 -25.03
C PRO A 56 5.05 -27.85 -25.52
N PRO A 57 6.36 -28.11 -25.66
CA PRO A 57 7.36 -27.08 -25.97
C PRO A 57 7.08 -26.25 -27.23
N GLN A 58 6.38 -26.83 -28.21
CA GLN A 58 6.06 -26.22 -29.51
C GLN A 58 4.94 -25.19 -29.44
N GLN A 59 4.09 -25.24 -28.42
CA GLN A 59 2.93 -24.33 -28.23
C GLN A 59 3.21 -23.23 -27.20
N ARG A 60 4.45 -23.12 -26.71
CA ARG A 60 4.86 -22.07 -25.77
C ARG A 60 5.25 -20.83 -26.55
N SER A 61 4.56 -19.70 -26.32
CA SER A 61 4.99 -18.44 -26.92
C SER A 61 6.29 -17.98 -26.27
N PRO A 62 7.06 -17.10 -26.93
CA PRO A 62 8.19 -16.44 -26.28
C PRO A 62 7.72 -15.80 -24.98
N HIS A 63 8.36 -16.15 -23.86
CA HIS A 63 7.92 -15.75 -22.52
C HIS A 63 7.57 -14.25 -22.38
N ASN A 64 8.32 -13.38 -23.06
CA ASN A 64 8.10 -11.93 -23.05
C ASN A 64 6.78 -11.49 -23.69
N GLU A 65 6.27 -12.24 -24.67
CA GLU A 65 5.05 -11.93 -25.41
C GLU A 65 3.82 -12.21 -24.55
N PHE A 66 3.76 -13.41 -23.95
CA PHE A 66 2.70 -13.78 -23.00
C PHE A 66 2.61 -12.76 -21.86
N VAL A 67 3.73 -12.50 -21.18
CA VAL A 67 3.75 -11.57 -20.04
C VAL A 67 3.34 -10.16 -20.47
N ARG A 68 3.80 -9.68 -21.64
CA ARG A 68 3.43 -8.36 -22.16
C ARG A 68 1.94 -8.28 -22.47
N TYR A 69 1.37 -9.31 -23.08
CA TYR A 69 -0.06 -9.37 -23.38
C TYR A 69 -0.90 -9.32 -22.10
N MET A 70 -0.58 -10.18 -21.13
CA MET A 70 -1.28 -10.29 -19.86
C MET A 70 -1.22 -9.01 -19.01
N THR A 71 -0.15 -8.22 -19.14
CA THR A 71 0.05 -6.98 -18.39
C THR A 71 -0.24 -5.71 -19.19
N SER A 72 -0.62 -5.81 -20.46
CA SER A 72 -0.92 -4.63 -21.29
C SER A 72 -2.21 -3.93 -20.84
N SER A 73 -2.22 -2.60 -20.84
CA SER A 73 -3.49 -1.87 -20.69
C SER A 73 -4.25 -1.85 -22.02
N GLY A 74 -5.57 -2.01 -21.97
CA GLY A 74 -6.44 -1.92 -23.15
C GLY A 74 -6.64 -0.48 -23.65
N PHE A 75 -6.09 0.51 -22.93
CA PHE A 75 -6.19 1.93 -23.24
C PHE A 75 -4.80 2.57 -23.22
N THR A 76 -4.45 3.24 -24.30
CA THR A 76 -3.23 4.06 -24.38
C THR A 76 -3.64 5.49 -24.67
N ALA A 77 -3.23 6.43 -23.81
CA ALA A 77 -3.40 7.85 -24.08
C ALA A 77 -2.43 8.29 -25.20
N GLY A 78 -2.72 9.43 -25.84
CA GLY A 78 -1.98 9.94 -27.00
C GLY A 78 -0.49 10.22 -26.75
N ASN A 79 0.18 10.84 -27.72
CA ASN A 79 1.64 11.03 -27.70
C ASN A 79 2.08 12.36 -27.04
N SER A 80 1.25 12.99 -26.21
CA SER A 80 1.65 14.24 -25.56
C SER A 80 2.70 14.01 -24.45
N MET A 81 3.45 15.05 -24.10
CA MET A 81 4.47 14.96 -23.05
C MET A 81 3.87 14.58 -21.68
N VAL A 82 2.68 15.09 -21.38
CA VAL A 82 1.93 14.74 -20.16
C VAL A 82 1.49 13.29 -20.22
N ASP A 83 0.98 12.85 -21.37
CA ASP A 83 0.54 11.47 -21.58
C ASP A 83 1.70 10.48 -21.41
N ARG A 84 2.95 10.81 -21.75
CA ARG A 84 4.07 9.89 -21.50
C ARG A 84 4.33 9.64 -20.01
N ILE A 85 4.02 10.61 -19.16
CA ILE A 85 4.20 10.53 -17.70
C ILE A 85 2.97 9.88 -17.04
N THR A 86 1.77 10.15 -17.56
CA THR A 86 0.52 9.58 -17.06
C THR A 86 0.14 8.24 -17.70
N ASN A 87 0.77 7.87 -18.82
CA ASN A 87 0.48 6.63 -19.56
C ASN A 87 0.87 5.41 -18.73
N ALA A 88 -0.17 4.73 -18.26
CA ALA A 88 -0.13 3.37 -17.79
C ALA A 88 -0.22 2.43 -19.00
N GLY A 89 0.86 2.31 -19.78
CA GLY A 89 0.93 1.32 -20.87
C GLY A 89 0.90 -0.13 -20.38
N GLN A 90 0.97 -0.33 -19.06
CA GLN A 90 0.83 -1.61 -18.39
C GLN A 90 -0.14 -1.48 -17.21
N LEU A 91 -0.79 -2.59 -16.87
CA LEU A 91 -1.63 -2.74 -15.70
C LEU A 91 -0.79 -2.67 -14.41
N THR A 92 -1.39 -2.11 -13.36
CA THR A 92 -0.81 -2.09 -12.01
C THR A 92 -1.38 -3.20 -11.11
N SER A 93 -2.53 -3.73 -11.47
CA SER A 93 -3.22 -4.85 -10.83
C SER A 93 -4.03 -5.60 -11.89
N LEU A 94 -4.26 -6.89 -11.66
CA LEU A 94 -5.08 -7.74 -12.51
C LEU A 94 -6.04 -8.52 -11.61
N SER A 95 -7.34 -8.47 -11.89
CA SER A 95 -8.32 -9.29 -11.16
C SER A 95 -8.30 -10.73 -11.68
N THR A 96 -8.79 -11.68 -10.89
CA THR A 96 -8.87 -13.08 -11.29
C THR A 96 -9.71 -13.28 -12.56
N GLN A 97 -10.85 -12.60 -12.67
CA GLN A 97 -11.71 -12.65 -13.85
C GLN A 97 -11.02 -12.07 -15.09
N GLU A 98 -10.36 -10.92 -14.95
CA GLU A 98 -9.62 -10.31 -16.06
C GLU A 98 -8.42 -11.19 -16.46
N PHE A 99 -7.76 -11.80 -15.49
CA PHE A 99 -6.71 -12.79 -15.73
C PHE A 99 -7.23 -13.97 -16.57
N ILE A 100 -8.36 -14.57 -16.21
CA ILE A 100 -8.95 -15.70 -16.95
C ILE A 100 -9.34 -15.29 -18.36
N SER A 101 -10.01 -14.14 -18.51
CA SER A 101 -10.42 -13.62 -19.82
C SER A 101 -9.21 -13.34 -20.73
N ARG A 102 -8.14 -12.75 -20.17
CA ARG A 102 -6.90 -12.52 -20.92
C ARG A 102 -6.16 -13.82 -21.22
N LEU A 103 -6.13 -14.77 -20.28
CA LEU A 103 -5.50 -16.08 -20.48
C LEU A 103 -6.15 -16.81 -21.65
N ALA A 104 -7.49 -16.87 -21.69
CA ALA A 104 -8.24 -17.44 -22.82
C ALA A 104 -7.92 -16.77 -24.16
N ALA A 105 -7.64 -15.47 -24.15
CA ALA A 105 -7.29 -14.73 -25.35
C ALA A 105 -5.85 -14.96 -25.85
N THR A 106 -4.99 -15.61 -25.06
CA THR A 106 -3.61 -15.97 -25.45
C THR A 106 -3.54 -17.27 -26.25
N SER A 107 -2.46 -17.45 -27.01
CA SER A 107 -2.11 -18.71 -27.68
C SER A 107 -1.95 -19.86 -26.67
N GLU A 108 -1.40 -19.59 -25.48
CA GLU A 108 -1.33 -20.54 -24.38
C GLU A 108 -2.72 -20.99 -23.93
N GLY A 109 -3.66 -20.05 -23.75
CA GLY A 109 -5.04 -20.37 -23.38
C GLY A 109 -5.75 -21.25 -24.40
N GLN A 110 -5.55 -20.97 -25.69
CA GLN A 110 -6.07 -21.80 -26.78
C GLN A 110 -5.41 -23.20 -26.77
N ALA A 111 -4.09 -23.27 -26.59
CA ALA A 111 -3.38 -24.53 -26.50
C ALA A 111 -3.84 -25.38 -25.29
N LEU A 112 -4.14 -24.75 -24.14
CA LEU A 112 -4.69 -25.44 -22.97
C LEU A 112 -6.08 -26.02 -23.24
N HIS A 113 -6.91 -25.34 -24.03
CA HIS A 113 -8.20 -25.84 -24.48
C HIS A 113 -8.03 -27.05 -25.43
N ASP A 114 -7.08 -26.95 -26.38
CA ASP A 114 -6.89 -27.96 -27.42
C ASP A 114 -6.15 -29.23 -26.93
N GLN A 115 -5.41 -29.13 -25.82
CA GLN A 115 -4.66 -30.24 -25.21
C GLN A 115 -5.53 -31.40 -24.72
N LYS A 116 -6.86 -31.19 -24.64
CA LYS A 116 -7.90 -32.20 -24.42
C LYS A 116 -7.69 -33.48 -25.24
N GLY A 117 -7.13 -33.40 -26.44
CA GLY A 117 -6.98 -34.54 -27.37
C GLY A 117 -6.22 -35.77 -26.82
N GLN A 118 -5.58 -35.68 -25.67
CA GLN A 118 -4.74 -36.75 -25.10
C GLN A 118 -5.29 -37.39 -23.80
N SER A 119 -6.38 -36.86 -23.21
CA SER A 119 -6.90 -37.36 -21.91
C SER A 119 -8.29 -37.99 -22.05
N SER A 120 -8.52 -39.13 -21.41
CA SER A 120 -9.83 -39.84 -21.39
C SER A 120 -10.90 -39.19 -20.50
N ILE A 121 -10.62 -38.02 -19.93
CA ILE A 121 -11.47 -37.32 -18.96
C ILE A 121 -12.39 -36.36 -19.73
N ASP A 122 -13.60 -36.17 -19.21
CA ASP A 122 -14.54 -35.14 -19.69
C ASP A 122 -13.87 -33.75 -19.75
N GLU A 123 -14.14 -33.01 -20.83
CA GLU A 123 -13.53 -31.72 -21.15
C GLU A 123 -13.74 -30.69 -20.06
N GLN A 124 -14.98 -30.58 -19.58
CA GLN A 124 -15.34 -29.61 -18.56
C GLN A 124 -14.64 -29.95 -17.25
N THR A 125 -14.55 -31.24 -16.93
CA THR A 125 -13.86 -31.72 -15.72
C THR A 125 -12.34 -31.44 -15.77
N TYR A 126 -11.69 -31.65 -16.92
CA TYR A 126 -10.28 -31.29 -17.12
C TYR A 126 -10.05 -29.78 -16.97
N LEU A 127 -10.80 -28.98 -17.73
CA LEU A 127 -10.66 -27.52 -17.71
C LEU A 127 -10.95 -26.95 -16.33
N ARG A 128 -11.99 -27.44 -15.63
CA ARG A 128 -12.32 -27.04 -14.26
C ARG A 128 -11.17 -27.28 -13.30
N THR A 129 -10.55 -28.45 -13.36
CA THR A 129 -9.43 -28.82 -12.48
C THR A 129 -8.20 -27.98 -12.77
N MET A 130 -7.85 -27.83 -14.05
CA MET A 130 -6.72 -27.02 -14.50
C MET A 130 -6.90 -25.54 -14.15
N LEU A 131 -8.06 -24.96 -14.46
CA LEU A 131 -8.35 -23.55 -14.23
C LEU A 131 -8.41 -23.24 -12.74
N SER A 132 -8.95 -24.16 -11.92
CA SER A 132 -8.88 -24.09 -10.46
C SER A 132 -7.42 -24.03 -9.97
N HIS A 133 -6.55 -24.91 -10.49
CA HIS A 133 -5.13 -24.92 -10.11
C HIS A 133 -4.39 -23.63 -10.51
N ILE A 134 -4.57 -23.16 -11.76
CA ILE A 134 -3.94 -21.92 -12.24
C ILE A 134 -4.41 -20.72 -11.44
N THR A 135 -5.72 -20.61 -11.22
CA THR A 135 -6.34 -19.48 -10.50
C THR A 135 -5.89 -19.46 -9.04
N HIS A 136 -5.88 -20.61 -8.37
CA HIS A 136 -5.39 -20.70 -7.01
C HIS A 136 -3.91 -20.27 -6.88
N ARG A 137 -3.05 -20.64 -7.85
CA ARG A 137 -1.65 -20.19 -7.86
C ARG A 137 -1.53 -18.68 -8.13
N PHE A 138 -2.34 -18.14 -9.03
CA PHE A 138 -2.43 -16.70 -9.28
C PHE A 138 -2.81 -15.93 -8.01
N ASP A 139 -3.83 -16.39 -7.28
CA ASP A 139 -4.30 -15.76 -6.04
C ASP A 139 -3.23 -15.83 -4.94
N ILE A 140 -2.57 -16.98 -4.74
CA ILE A 140 -1.49 -17.12 -3.76
C ILE A 140 -0.33 -16.17 -4.08
N LEU A 141 0.11 -16.12 -5.34
CA LEU A 141 1.19 -15.23 -5.75
C LEU A 141 0.78 -13.75 -5.60
N GLY A 142 -0.48 -13.43 -5.88
CA GLY A 142 -1.06 -12.08 -5.71
C GLY A 142 -1.10 -11.64 -4.25
N LEU A 143 -1.52 -12.53 -3.35
CA LEU A 143 -1.51 -12.29 -1.91
C LEU A 143 -0.07 -12.08 -1.40
N GLY A 144 0.87 -12.93 -1.82
CA GLY A 144 2.28 -12.80 -1.47
C GLY A 144 2.90 -11.48 -1.97
N ALA A 145 2.63 -11.09 -3.21
CA ALA A 145 3.09 -9.81 -3.76
C ALA A 145 2.48 -8.62 -3.00
N THR A 146 1.19 -8.70 -2.66
CA THR A 146 0.50 -7.66 -1.89
C THR A 146 1.12 -7.50 -0.50
N ASP A 147 1.39 -8.60 0.22
CA ASP A 147 2.02 -8.55 1.54
C ASP A 147 3.45 -7.96 1.45
N TYR A 148 4.22 -8.38 0.44
CA TYR A 148 5.55 -7.83 0.17
C TYR A 148 5.51 -6.30 -0.02
N PHE A 149 4.59 -5.78 -0.85
CA PHE A 149 4.46 -4.34 -1.07
C PHE A 149 4.00 -3.59 0.18
N LYS A 150 3.08 -4.17 0.97
CA LYS A 150 2.65 -3.59 2.25
C LYS A 150 3.82 -3.43 3.21
N ARG A 151 4.61 -4.49 3.45
CA ARG A 151 5.79 -4.44 4.34
C ARG A 151 6.81 -3.41 3.89
N ARG A 152 7.08 -3.35 2.57
CA ARG A 152 8.02 -2.41 1.99
C ARG A 152 7.55 -0.96 2.12
N ALA A 153 6.25 -0.71 1.87
CA ALA A 153 5.66 0.61 2.07
C ALA A 153 5.71 1.05 3.54
N SER A 154 5.41 0.16 4.48
CA SER A 154 5.52 0.45 5.92
C SER A 154 6.96 0.78 6.33
N PHE A 155 7.95 0.05 5.83
CA PHE A 155 9.35 0.38 6.08
C PHE A 155 9.72 1.77 5.54
N TYR A 156 9.29 2.09 4.31
CA TYR A 156 9.52 3.42 3.75
C TYR A 156 8.77 4.53 4.49
N ALA A 157 7.57 4.27 4.99
CA ALA A 157 6.84 5.22 5.83
C ALA A 157 7.60 5.56 7.10
N LEU A 158 8.20 4.57 7.76
CA LEU A 158 9.04 4.80 8.93
C LEU A 158 10.27 5.64 8.60
N VAL A 159 10.98 5.31 7.53
CA VAL A 159 12.18 6.06 7.11
C VAL A 159 11.84 7.50 6.71
N ILE A 160 10.81 7.69 5.89
CA ILE A 160 10.38 9.01 5.43
C ILE A 160 9.81 9.84 6.60
N GLY A 161 9.06 9.22 7.51
CA GLY A 161 8.59 9.87 8.73
C GLY A 161 9.74 10.37 9.60
N LEU A 162 10.79 9.54 9.78
CA LEU A 162 12.00 9.94 10.49
C LEU A 162 12.74 11.09 9.80
N LEU A 163 12.91 11.01 8.49
CA LEU A 163 13.53 12.09 7.72
C LEU A 163 12.72 13.39 7.84
N LEU A 164 11.39 13.31 7.71
CA LEU A 164 10.50 14.47 7.82
C LEU A 164 10.61 15.11 9.21
N ALA A 165 10.59 14.31 10.28
CA ALA A 165 10.73 14.81 11.64
C ALA A 165 12.09 15.50 11.87
N LEU A 166 13.17 14.93 11.34
CA LEU A 166 14.51 15.52 11.41
C LEU A 166 14.61 16.82 10.61
N THR A 167 14.16 16.83 9.35
CA THR A 167 14.29 18.00 8.47
C THR A 167 13.40 19.16 8.89
N CYS A 168 12.22 18.86 9.43
CA CYS A 168 11.27 19.87 9.89
C CYS A 168 11.38 20.15 11.39
N ASN A 169 12.32 19.51 12.10
CA ASN A 169 12.47 19.59 13.56
C ASN A 169 11.13 19.40 14.31
N ILE A 170 10.35 18.39 13.90
CA ILE A 170 9.03 18.13 14.47
C ILE A 170 9.18 17.34 15.76
N ASN A 171 8.73 17.93 16.86
CA ASN A 171 8.66 17.29 18.17
C ASN A 171 7.19 16.98 18.54
N ALA A 172 6.76 15.74 18.30
CA ALA A 172 5.41 15.28 18.57
C ALA A 172 5.08 15.27 20.06
N LEU A 173 6.05 15.02 20.95
CA LEU A 173 5.81 15.04 22.39
C LEU A 173 5.56 16.45 22.90
N GLU A 174 6.35 17.41 22.42
CA GLU A 174 6.14 18.83 22.73
C GLU A 174 4.80 19.32 22.19
N LEU A 175 4.46 18.95 20.96
CA LEU A 175 3.15 19.26 20.38
C LEU A 175 1.99 18.70 21.23
N LEU A 176 2.09 17.44 21.66
CA LEU A 176 1.11 16.82 22.56
C LEU A 176 1.01 17.57 23.89
N HIS A 177 2.16 17.91 24.48
CA HIS A 177 2.23 18.65 25.73
C HIS A 177 1.58 20.04 25.60
N THR A 178 1.84 20.75 24.49
CA THR A 178 1.17 22.02 24.17
C THR A 178 -0.34 21.85 24.10
N TYR A 179 -0.85 20.85 23.40
CA TYR A 179 -2.30 20.59 23.33
C TYR A 179 -2.91 20.24 24.69
N LEU A 180 -2.20 19.52 25.54
CA LEU A 180 -2.68 19.14 26.88
C LEU A 180 -2.67 20.33 27.86
N LEU A 181 -1.67 21.22 27.78
CA LEU A 181 -1.55 22.38 28.67
C LEU A 181 -2.45 23.55 28.28
N ASP A 182 -2.58 23.84 26.99
CA ASP A 182 -3.36 25.00 26.51
C ASP A 182 -4.86 24.81 26.79
N ASN A 183 -5.37 23.57 26.70
CA ASN A 183 -6.75 23.23 27.09
C ASN A 183 -6.99 23.20 28.61
N ALA A 184 -5.93 23.31 29.43
CA ALA A 184 -6.02 23.33 30.90
C ALA A 184 -5.97 24.74 31.51
N THR A 185 -5.78 25.78 30.69
CA THR A 185 -5.54 27.15 31.20
C THR A 185 -6.63 28.11 30.70
N PRO A 186 -7.54 28.64 31.55
CA PRO A 186 -8.31 29.83 31.19
C PRO A 186 -7.38 31.04 31.02
N PRO A 187 -7.72 32.05 30.19
CA PRO A 187 -6.82 33.14 29.86
C PRO A 187 -6.62 34.04 31.09
N ILE A 188 -5.58 33.78 31.88
CA ILE A 188 -5.08 34.73 32.87
C ILE A 188 -4.07 35.60 32.14
N LEU A 189 -4.57 36.65 31.48
CA LEU A 189 -3.76 37.82 31.25
C LEU A 189 -3.47 38.48 32.61
N THR A 190 -2.27 39.06 32.69
CA THR A 190 -1.83 40.17 33.58
C THR A 190 -0.89 39.79 34.74
N ASP A 191 0.28 40.46 34.71
CA ASP A 191 1.29 40.68 35.75
C ASP A 191 2.34 39.60 36.08
N GLN A 192 3.35 39.50 35.21
CA GLN A 192 4.74 39.31 35.66
C GLN A 192 5.70 40.24 34.89
N SER A 193 5.61 41.53 35.19
CA SER A 193 6.67 42.50 34.92
C SER A 193 7.16 43.10 36.23
N ALA A 194 8.06 42.42 36.93
CA ALA A 194 9.01 43.03 37.89
C ALA A 194 9.90 41.97 38.56
N ALA A 195 11.16 41.89 38.11
CA ALA A 195 12.37 41.82 38.94
C ALA A 195 13.52 41.27 38.10
N ILE A 196 14.26 42.17 37.43
CA ILE A 196 15.60 41.84 36.94
C ILE A 196 16.51 41.90 38.17
N ASP A 197 16.89 40.72 38.67
CA ASP A 197 17.78 40.57 39.82
C ASP A 197 19.24 40.69 39.35
N ILE A 198 19.93 41.77 39.75
CA ILE A 198 21.29 42.15 39.32
C ILE A 198 22.36 41.42 40.18
N SER A 199 22.11 40.16 40.53
CA SER A 199 22.98 39.36 41.41
C SER A 199 23.78 38.28 40.67
N THR A 200 23.76 38.24 39.33
CA THR A 200 24.45 37.21 38.52
C THR A 200 25.86 37.59 38.04
N LEU A 201 26.53 38.57 38.67
CA LEU A 201 27.95 38.85 38.45
C LEU A 201 28.83 38.04 39.42
N GLY A 202 28.94 36.74 39.16
CA GLY A 202 29.94 35.90 39.84
C GLY A 202 29.58 34.42 39.90
N GLN A 203 29.76 33.68 38.81
CA GLN A 203 29.71 32.21 38.85
C GLN A 203 31.14 31.63 38.72
N PRO A 204 31.60 30.81 39.69
CA PRO A 204 32.90 30.15 39.62
C PRO A 204 32.89 29.02 38.58
N ALA A 205 34.07 28.74 38.01
CA ALA A 205 34.31 27.80 36.90
C ALA A 205 33.76 26.36 37.07
N ALA A 206 33.27 25.99 38.26
CA ALA A 206 32.58 24.72 38.51
C ALA A 206 31.23 24.61 37.78
N GLN A 207 30.51 25.71 37.57
CA GLN A 207 29.22 25.71 36.87
C GLN A 207 29.37 25.51 35.35
N LYS A 208 30.49 25.96 34.80
CA LYS A 208 30.85 25.79 33.38
C LYS A 208 31.19 24.33 33.03
N LEU A 209 31.63 23.54 34.00
CA LEU A 209 31.89 22.09 33.84
C LEU A 209 30.63 21.23 33.97
N ALA A 210 29.62 21.66 34.74
CA ALA A 210 28.32 21.01 34.80
C ALA A 210 27.47 21.24 33.53
N HIS A 211 27.57 22.43 32.92
CA HIS A 211 26.89 22.76 31.66
C HIS A 211 27.38 21.91 30.47
N LEU A 212 28.65 21.47 30.47
CA LEU A 212 29.22 20.63 29.40
C LEU A 212 28.68 19.19 29.42
N SER A 213 28.31 18.64 30.58
CA SER A 213 27.58 17.36 30.66
C SER A 213 26.10 17.50 30.30
N ASP A 214 25.54 18.69 30.46
CA ASP A 214 24.13 19.00 30.19
C ASP A 214 23.85 19.13 28.68
N GLU A 215 24.82 19.64 27.91
CA GLU A 215 24.71 19.71 26.44
C GLU A 215 24.56 18.32 25.80
N GLY A 216 25.30 17.32 26.31
CA GLY A 216 25.20 15.95 25.83
C GLY A 216 23.84 15.30 26.14
N ILE A 217 23.34 15.49 27.37
CA ILE A 217 22.02 14.98 27.79
C ILE A 217 20.91 15.68 27.00
N THR A 218 20.99 16.99 26.83
CA THR A 218 20.02 17.79 26.07
C THR A 218 19.97 17.35 24.61
N PHE A 219 21.13 17.10 23.99
CA PHE A 219 21.19 16.55 22.64
C PHE A 219 20.53 15.16 22.55
N ILE A 220 20.81 14.27 23.51
CA ILE A 220 20.22 12.92 23.53
C ILE A 220 18.71 12.98 23.68
N VAL A 221 18.19 13.83 24.56
CA VAL A 221 16.74 14.03 24.77
C VAL A 221 16.10 14.60 23.51
N TRP A 222 16.67 15.65 22.93
CA TRP A 222 16.20 16.23 21.67
C TRP A 222 16.18 15.18 20.56
N PHE A 223 17.29 14.45 20.36
CA PHE A 223 17.39 13.43 19.31
C PHE A 223 16.38 12.30 19.53
N SER A 224 16.19 11.85 20.77
CA SER A 224 15.20 10.83 21.13
C SER A 224 13.77 11.28 20.83
N ASN A 225 13.44 12.55 21.13
CA ASN A 225 12.13 13.13 20.84
C ASN A 225 11.88 13.20 19.33
N ILE A 226 12.87 13.62 18.55
CA ILE A 226 12.76 13.66 17.09
C ILE A 226 12.63 12.24 16.51
N LEU A 227 13.40 11.27 17.03
CA LEU A 227 13.30 9.88 16.61
C LEU A 227 11.90 9.31 16.88
N LEU A 228 11.38 9.53 18.09
CA LEU A 228 10.03 9.11 18.45
C LEU A 228 8.97 9.77 17.57
N SER A 229 9.13 11.06 17.28
CA SER A 229 8.24 11.81 16.39
C SER A 229 8.23 11.22 14.98
N GLY A 230 9.41 10.88 14.46
CA GLY A 230 9.58 10.21 13.19
C GLY A 230 8.86 8.87 13.10
N VAL A 231 9.00 8.04 14.15
CA VAL A 231 8.28 6.77 14.27
C VAL A 231 6.78 6.99 14.34
N LEU A 232 6.31 7.94 15.16
CA LEU A 232 4.90 8.26 15.31
C LEU A 232 4.27 8.70 13.98
N ILE A 233 4.94 9.57 13.22
CA ILE A 233 4.49 9.96 11.88
C ILE A 233 4.54 8.75 10.92
N GLY A 234 5.59 7.93 11.02
CA GLY A 234 5.83 6.76 10.16
C GLY A 234 4.89 5.58 10.38
N LEU A 235 4.14 5.53 11.49
CA LEU A 235 3.06 4.55 11.71
C LEU A 235 1.95 4.67 10.65
N GLY A 236 1.82 5.85 10.05
CA GLY A 236 0.95 6.09 8.91
C GLY A 236 -0.50 6.42 9.26
N GLY A 237 -1.25 6.81 8.22
CA GLY A 237 -2.64 7.28 8.34
C GLY A 237 -3.60 6.27 9.02
N PRO A 238 -3.57 4.97 8.69
CA PRO A 238 -4.49 4.00 9.28
C PRO A 238 -4.41 3.91 10.81
N PHE A 239 -3.20 4.00 11.37
CA PHE A 239 -3.00 3.98 12.82
C PHE A 239 -3.65 5.20 13.49
N TRP A 240 -3.35 6.41 13.00
CA TRP A 240 -3.87 7.65 13.57
C TRP A 240 -5.38 7.81 13.36
N PHE A 241 -5.91 7.31 12.25
CA PHE A 241 -7.35 7.25 12.01
C PHE A 241 -8.06 6.37 13.04
N ASP A 242 -7.53 5.17 13.32
CA ASP A 242 -8.11 4.28 14.33
C ASP A 242 -7.98 4.88 15.75
N THR A 243 -6.83 5.49 16.07
CA THR A 243 -6.65 6.23 17.33
C THR A 243 -7.67 7.36 17.47
N TYR A 244 -7.84 8.19 16.45
CA TYR A 244 -8.83 9.27 16.44
C TYR A 244 -10.25 8.72 16.65
N ARG A 245 -10.62 7.65 15.95
CA ARG A 245 -11.93 6.99 16.08
C ARG A 245 -12.17 6.46 17.50
N LYS A 246 -11.18 5.78 18.08
CA LYS A 246 -11.23 5.26 19.46
C LYS A 246 -11.38 6.38 20.49
N LEU A 247 -10.62 7.46 20.33
CA LEU A 247 -10.74 8.65 21.18
C LEU A 247 -12.10 9.33 21.01
N GLY A 248 -12.63 9.41 19.79
CA GLY A 248 -13.94 9.97 19.50
C GLY A 248 -15.08 9.14 20.12
N ALA A 249 -14.96 7.82 20.11
CA ALA A 249 -15.90 6.94 20.80
C ALA A 249 -15.89 7.18 22.32
N LEU A 250 -14.70 7.34 22.92
CA LEU A 250 -14.56 7.68 24.35
C LEU A 250 -15.08 9.10 24.68
N ALA A 251 -15.00 10.03 23.73
CA ALA A 251 -15.57 11.37 23.83
C ALA A 251 -17.10 11.40 23.71
N GLY A 252 -17.74 10.26 23.37
CA GLY A 252 -19.18 10.19 23.09
C GLY A 252 -19.56 10.75 21.71
N LEU A 253 -18.61 10.94 20.80
CA LEU A 253 -18.82 11.57 19.48
C LEU A 253 -19.23 10.59 18.37
N GLN A 254 -19.19 9.27 18.60
CA GLN A 254 -19.58 8.26 17.58
C GLN A 254 -20.37 7.08 18.15
N SER A 255 -21.53 6.82 17.55
CA SER A 255 -22.28 5.57 17.62
C SER A 255 -21.67 4.55 16.65
N ALA A 256 -21.62 3.28 17.06
CA ALA A 256 -20.95 2.19 16.35
C ALA A 256 -21.35 2.10 14.86
N GLY A 257 -20.38 2.28 13.96
CA GLY A 257 -20.55 2.07 12.51
C GLY A 257 -20.59 0.58 12.15
N PRO A 258 -21.31 0.20 11.08
CA PRO A 258 -21.61 -1.20 10.77
C PRO A 258 -20.36 -2.02 10.46
N GLN A 259 -20.31 -3.20 11.08
CA GLN A 259 -19.32 -4.24 10.84
C GLN A 259 -19.55 -4.79 9.42
N GLN A 260 -18.62 -4.53 8.50
CA GLN A 260 -18.64 -5.14 7.17
C GLN A 260 -18.52 -6.66 7.32
N THR A 261 -19.63 -7.37 7.11
CA THR A 261 -19.63 -8.81 6.99
C THR A 261 -19.02 -9.17 5.63
N ASN A 262 -17.79 -9.68 5.66
CA ASN A 262 -17.19 -10.32 4.50
C ASN A 262 -18.06 -11.51 4.11
N LYS A 263 -18.77 -11.42 2.98
CA LYS A 263 -19.33 -12.59 2.32
C LYS A 263 -18.14 -13.42 1.83
N GLU A 264 -17.81 -14.48 2.55
CA GLU A 264 -16.95 -15.55 2.04
C GLU A 264 -17.59 -16.09 0.75
N SER A 265 -16.99 -15.81 -0.40
CA SER A 265 -17.44 -16.37 -1.66
C SER A 265 -17.02 -17.84 -1.71
N ASN A 266 -17.97 -18.71 -2.02
CA ASN A 266 -17.74 -20.14 -2.14
C ASN A 266 -16.80 -20.41 -3.33
N THR A 267 -15.62 -20.96 -3.07
CA THR A 267 -14.60 -21.28 -4.09
C THR A 267 -15.15 -22.14 -5.22
N GLN A 268 -16.09 -23.05 -4.91
CA GLN A 268 -16.71 -23.93 -5.90
C GLN A 268 -17.58 -23.15 -6.91
N ASP A 269 -18.35 -22.16 -6.42
CA ASP A 269 -19.23 -21.33 -7.27
C ASP A 269 -18.41 -20.40 -8.17
N ASN A 270 -17.26 -19.93 -7.69
CA ASN A 270 -16.37 -19.07 -8.47
C ASN A 270 -15.75 -19.82 -9.66
N VAL A 271 -15.37 -21.09 -9.50
CA VAL A 271 -14.74 -21.88 -10.56
C VAL A 271 -15.69 -22.11 -11.74
N GLU A 272 -16.99 -22.32 -11.49
CA GLU A 272 -17.97 -22.46 -12.57
C GLU A 272 -18.11 -21.16 -13.38
N VAL A 273 -18.14 -20.02 -12.69
CA VAL A 273 -18.17 -18.70 -13.33
C VAL A 273 -16.91 -18.46 -14.16
N TRP A 274 -15.75 -18.85 -13.63
CA TRP A 274 -14.47 -18.74 -14.32
C TRP A 274 -14.37 -19.64 -15.55
N LEU A 275 -14.87 -20.88 -15.45
CA LEU A 275 -14.93 -21.81 -16.58
C LEU A 275 -15.83 -21.25 -17.69
N ALA A 276 -17.02 -20.76 -17.32
CA ALA A 276 -17.94 -20.14 -18.27
C ALA A 276 -17.28 -18.95 -18.98
N LEU A 277 -16.64 -18.06 -18.22
CA LEU A 277 -15.92 -16.90 -18.76
C LEU A 277 -14.77 -17.29 -19.69
N PHE A 278 -14.00 -18.32 -19.32
CA PHE A 278 -12.91 -18.85 -20.14
C PHE A 278 -13.43 -19.37 -21.48
N MET A 279 -14.48 -20.21 -21.45
CA MET A 279 -15.07 -20.76 -22.67
C MET A 279 -15.69 -19.68 -23.56
N GLU A 280 -16.37 -18.70 -22.97
CA GLU A 280 -16.95 -17.57 -23.69
C GLU A 280 -15.88 -16.75 -24.42
N SER A 281 -14.76 -16.47 -23.74
CA SER A 281 -13.65 -15.71 -24.32
C SER A 281 -12.88 -16.47 -25.40
N ILE A 282 -12.69 -17.79 -25.27
CA ILE A 282 -12.16 -18.64 -26.35
C ILE A 282 -13.05 -18.55 -27.59
N ARG A 283 -14.37 -18.75 -27.41
CA ARG A 283 -15.35 -18.70 -28.51
C ARG A 283 -15.35 -17.33 -29.20
N ALA A 284 -15.34 -16.25 -28.42
CA ALA A 284 -15.31 -14.89 -28.97
C ALA A 284 -14.05 -14.64 -29.83
N ASN A 285 -12.91 -15.20 -29.43
CA ASN A 285 -11.66 -15.05 -30.17
C ASN A 285 -11.66 -15.86 -31.48
N GLN A 286 -12.20 -17.07 -31.46
CA GLN A 286 -12.38 -17.90 -32.66
C GLN A 286 -13.26 -17.21 -33.71
N LEU A 287 -14.44 -16.70 -33.30
CA LEU A 287 -15.34 -15.95 -34.19
C LEU A 287 -14.67 -14.71 -34.78
N ARG A 288 -13.85 -14.01 -33.99
CA ARG A 288 -13.09 -12.85 -34.48
C ARG A 288 -12.05 -13.26 -35.52
N SER A 289 -11.39 -14.40 -35.35
CA SER A 289 -10.40 -14.90 -36.31
C SER A 289 -11.05 -15.30 -37.64
N GLU A 290 -12.22 -15.94 -37.60
CA GLU A 290 -13.01 -16.28 -38.78
C GLU A 290 -13.53 -15.04 -39.53
N ALA A 291 -13.90 -13.99 -38.80
CA ALA A 291 -14.37 -12.74 -39.42
C ALA A 291 -13.25 -11.94 -40.13
N LEU A 292 -11.98 -12.24 -39.84
CA LEU A 292 -10.81 -11.55 -40.40
C LEU A 292 -10.11 -12.35 -41.52
N SER A 293 -10.53 -13.59 -41.77
CA SER A 293 -10.04 -14.47 -42.85
C SER A 293 -10.91 -14.39 -44.10
#